data_AF-A0A3S3VW50-F1
#
_entry.id   AF-A0A3S3VW50-F1
#
_cell.length_a   1.000
_cell.length_b   1.000
_cell.length_c   1.000
_cell.angle_alpha   90.00
_cell.angle_beta   90.00
_cell.angle_gamma   90.00
#
_symmetry.space_group_name_H-M   'P 1'
#
loop_
_entity.id
_entity.type
_entity.pdbx_description
1 polymer ?
#
loop_
_entity_poly.entity_id
_entity_poly.type
_entity_poly.pdbx_seq_one_letter_code
_entity_poly.pdbx_strand_id
1 'polypeptide(L)'
;MALYRFRVTFEDYDDVSRDIDVKSNQTFEDLHRAIHQSTGYSPEYSSSFYISNDQWMKGEEITYLPNQKRVDRKIPLMEKIKLSSYIDDPHQKFYYTFNFDRPFDFHVELRQIILNETPGATYPLVVRSAGEAPKQFGNVFNPAAAAPDEDLDFLNEMLYNPEETEDFSEVTDTGIDDPEEEKKEDGEEDEFGFGDDDGFEDDEKSGRGGDY
;
A
#
# COMPACT_ATOMS: atom_id res chain seq x y z
N MET A 1 26.48 19.89 -2.05
CA MET A 1 25.50 19.04 -2.74
C MET A 1 24.14 19.36 -2.16
N ALA A 2 23.04 19.22 -2.92
CA ALA A 2 21.73 19.37 -2.30
C ALA A 2 21.43 18.13 -1.42
N LEU A 3 20.76 18.36 -0.30
CA LEU A 3 20.20 17.33 0.57
C LEU A 3 18.69 17.32 0.39
N TYR A 4 18.14 16.13 0.34
CA TYR A 4 16.71 15.87 0.31
C TYR A 4 16.27 15.38 1.68
N ARG A 5 15.34 16.12 2.27
CA ARG A 5 14.67 15.71 3.50
C ARG A 5 13.39 14.98 3.14
N PHE A 6 13.40 13.68 3.33
CA PHE A 6 12.22 12.84 3.18
C PHE A 6 11.52 12.69 4.52
N ARG A 7 10.20 12.80 4.52
CA ARG A 7 9.36 12.32 5.61
C ARG A 7 8.80 10.96 5.22
N VAL A 8 9.05 9.99 6.07
CA VAL A 8 8.58 8.61 5.94
C VAL A 8 7.53 8.39 7.01
N THR A 9 6.34 7.96 6.60
CA THR A 9 5.20 7.67 7.48
C THR A 9 4.70 6.27 7.17
N PHE A 10 4.26 5.54 8.17
CA PHE A 10 3.69 4.21 7.98
C PHE A 10 2.26 4.36 7.47
N GLU A 11 1.83 3.56 6.50
CA GLU A 11 0.48 3.66 5.93
C GLU A 11 -0.62 3.46 6.99
N ASP A 12 -0.44 2.50 7.89
CA ASP A 12 -1.39 2.18 8.95
C ASP A 12 -1.17 2.99 10.25
N TYR A 13 -0.08 3.77 10.37
CA TYR A 13 0.31 4.43 11.61
C TYR A 13 0.80 5.87 11.36
N ASP A 14 -0.14 6.81 11.25
CA ASP A 14 0.13 8.23 11.00
C ASP A 14 0.97 8.91 12.10
N ASP A 15 0.89 8.41 13.33
CA ASP A 15 1.64 8.92 14.49
C ASP A 15 3.13 8.57 14.44
N VAL A 16 3.51 7.62 13.57
CA VAL A 16 4.87 7.16 13.45
C VAL A 16 5.49 7.76 12.19
N SER A 17 6.46 8.67 12.38
CA SER A 17 7.16 9.30 11.25
C SER A 17 8.66 9.41 11.47
N ARG A 18 9.41 9.41 10.36
CA ARG A 18 10.88 9.55 10.32
C ARG A 18 11.24 10.61 9.31
N ASP A 19 12.01 11.61 9.73
CA ASP A 19 12.58 12.58 8.80
C ASP A 19 14.03 12.19 8.55
N ILE A 20 14.40 12.01 7.28
CA ILE A 20 15.69 11.49 6.87
C ILE A 20 16.28 12.43 5.83
N ASP A 21 17.50 12.91 6.09
CA ASP A 21 18.28 13.72 5.16
C ASP A 21 19.20 12.80 4.34
N VAL A 22 19.10 12.88 3.02
CA VAL A 22 19.88 12.07 2.07
C VAL A 22 20.46 12.97 0.99
N LYS A 23 21.67 12.68 0.49
CA LYS A 23 22.28 13.48 -0.58
C LYS A 23 21.61 13.24 -1.92
N SER A 24 21.54 14.26 -2.76
CA SER A 24 20.89 14.13 -4.08
C SER A 24 21.54 13.10 -5.01
N ASN A 25 22.83 12.82 -4.86
CA ASN A 25 23.56 11.79 -5.62
C ASN A 25 23.54 10.39 -4.99
N GLN A 26 23.00 10.23 -3.79
CA GLN A 26 22.82 8.92 -3.19
C GLN A 26 21.69 8.17 -3.88
N THR A 27 21.69 6.86 -3.67
CA THR A 27 20.79 5.95 -4.38
C THR A 27 19.51 5.69 -3.59
N PHE A 28 18.53 5.07 -4.24
CA PHE A 28 17.36 4.56 -3.52
C PHE A 28 17.73 3.47 -2.51
N GLU A 29 18.85 2.76 -2.71
CA GLU A 29 19.35 1.78 -1.74
C GLU A 29 19.85 2.47 -0.46
N ASP A 30 20.52 3.61 -0.58
CA ASP A 30 20.94 4.41 0.57
C ASP A 30 19.73 4.86 1.40
N LEU A 31 18.65 5.31 0.73
CA LEU A 31 17.39 5.66 1.37
C LEU A 31 16.72 4.45 2.04
N HIS A 32 16.63 3.31 1.35
CA HIS A 32 16.13 2.04 1.89
C HIS A 32 16.83 1.66 3.21
N ARG A 33 18.17 1.68 3.20
CA ARG A 33 18.99 1.37 4.38
C ARG A 33 18.77 2.38 5.51
N ALA A 34 18.63 3.67 5.18
CA ALA A 34 18.39 4.72 6.15
C ALA A 34 17.03 4.59 6.84
N ILE A 35 15.98 4.23 6.09
CA ILE A 35 14.64 3.96 6.63
C ILE A 35 14.73 2.85 7.66
N HIS A 36 15.35 1.72 7.30
CA HIS A 36 15.46 0.58 8.22
C HIS A 36 16.36 0.80 9.41
N GLN A 37 17.43 1.60 9.26
CA GLN A 37 18.23 2.04 10.39
C GLN A 37 17.38 2.84 11.41
N SER A 38 16.40 3.60 10.93
CA SER A 38 15.51 4.41 11.77
C SER A 38 14.36 3.60 12.42
N THR A 39 13.98 2.46 11.85
CA THR A 39 12.92 1.60 12.37
C THR A 39 13.45 0.40 13.15
N GLY A 40 14.72 0.04 12.98
CA GLY A 40 15.34 -1.15 13.55
C GLY A 40 15.01 -2.44 12.80
N TYR A 41 14.40 -2.35 11.62
CA TYR A 41 14.12 -3.53 10.78
C TYR A 41 15.37 -4.01 10.04
N SER A 42 15.39 -5.27 9.63
CA SER A 42 16.48 -5.78 8.78
C SER A 42 16.34 -5.24 7.36
N PRO A 43 17.38 -4.60 6.79
CA PRO A 43 17.33 -4.10 5.41
C PRO A 43 17.46 -5.19 4.35
N GLU A 44 17.62 -6.46 4.73
CA GLU A 44 17.92 -7.56 3.80
C GLU A 44 16.68 -8.22 3.17
N TYR A 45 15.50 -7.61 3.32
CA TYR A 45 14.27 -8.10 2.70
C TYR A 45 13.98 -7.44 1.36
N SER A 46 13.35 -8.19 0.46
CA SER A 46 12.94 -7.75 -0.86
C SER A 46 11.92 -6.60 -0.78
N SER A 47 12.18 -5.52 -1.49
CA SER A 47 11.46 -4.25 -1.31
C SER A 47 11.35 -3.46 -2.62
N SER A 48 10.40 -2.54 -2.70
CA SER A 48 10.23 -1.66 -3.87
C SER A 48 9.81 -0.25 -3.47
N PHE A 49 10.42 0.74 -4.12
CA PHE A 49 9.85 2.07 -4.22
C PHE A 49 9.00 2.16 -5.49
N TYR A 50 7.90 2.87 -5.39
CA TYR A 50 7.03 3.23 -6.49
C TYR A 50 6.98 4.74 -6.56
N ILE A 51 7.27 5.31 -7.72
CA ILE A 51 7.03 6.73 -7.98
C ILE A 51 5.52 6.95 -7.89
N SER A 52 5.12 7.90 -7.07
CA SER A 52 3.72 8.10 -6.73
C SER A 52 3.27 9.52 -6.99
N ASN A 53 1.96 9.68 -7.14
CA ASN A 53 1.30 10.97 -7.32
C ASN A 53 0.68 11.44 -6.00
N ASP A 54 -0.12 12.51 -6.06
CA ASP A 54 -0.77 13.06 -4.87
C ASP A 54 -1.76 12.14 -4.17
N GLN A 55 -2.29 11.15 -4.91
CA GLN A 55 -3.25 10.16 -4.43
C GLN A 55 -2.60 8.85 -3.99
N TRP A 56 -1.27 8.82 -3.81
CA TRP A 56 -0.51 7.64 -3.41
C TRP A 56 -0.66 6.43 -4.36
N MET A 57 -0.92 6.68 -5.66
CA MET A 57 -0.99 5.61 -6.66
C MET A 57 0.40 5.09 -7.00
N LYS A 58 0.57 3.76 -7.08
CA LYS A 58 1.85 3.11 -7.41
C LYS A 58 2.11 3.20 -8.92
N GLY A 59 3.13 3.98 -9.31
CA GLY A 59 3.58 4.14 -10.70
C GLY A 59 4.79 3.29 -11.05
N GLU A 60 5.82 3.92 -11.61
CA GLU A 60 7.07 3.25 -11.97
C GLU A 60 7.77 2.68 -10.73
N GLU A 61 8.34 1.49 -10.87
CA GLU A 61 8.87 0.72 -9.78
C GLU A 61 10.40 0.64 -9.80
N ILE A 62 11.03 0.75 -8.63
CA ILE A 62 12.46 0.58 -8.39
C ILE A 62 12.65 -0.47 -7.30
N THR A 63 13.38 -1.55 -7.59
CA THR A 63 13.39 -2.77 -6.78
C THR A 63 14.69 -3.03 -6.04
N TYR A 64 14.59 -3.68 -4.89
CA TYR A 64 15.67 -4.24 -4.10
C TYR A 64 15.44 -5.74 -3.92
N LEU A 65 16.46 -6.55 -4.20
CA LEU A 65 16.38 -8.02 -4.23
C LEU A 65 15.14 -8.52 -5.02
N PRO A 66 15.06 -8.23 -6.33
CA PRO A 66 13.91 -8.61 -7.14
C PRO A 66 13.78 -10.12 -7.33
N ASN A 67 12.53 -10.62 -7.27
CA ASN A 67 12.20 -11.98 -7.70
C ASN A 67 12.33 -12.13 -9.22
N GLN A 68 12.40 -13.38 -9.72
CA GLN A 68 12.57 -13.69 -11.15
C GLN A 68 11.58 -12.93 -12.05
N LYS A 69 10.30 -12.86 -11.66
CA LYS A 69 9.25 -12.13 -12.39
C LYS A 69 9.58 -10.65 -12.60
N ARG A 70 10.29 -10.01 -11.67
CA ARG A 70 10.69 -8.60 -11.75
C ARG A 70 11.95 -8.41 -12.60
N VAL A 71 12.86 -9.37 -12.52
CA VAL A 71 14.05 -9.45 -13.39
C VAL A 71 13.64 -9.61 -14.85
N ASP A 72 12.67 -10.48 -15.14
CA ASP A 72 12.18 -10.71 -16.51
C ASP A 72 11.51 -9.45 -17.10
N ARG A 73 10.86 -8.65 -16.25
CA ARG A 73 10.28 -7.35 -16.61
C ARG A 73 11.32 -6.22 -16.70
N LYS A 74 12.60 -6.49 -16.40
CA LYS A 74 13.71 -5.52 -16.42
C LYS A 74 13.46 -4.29 -15.54
N ILE A 75 12.85 -4.50 -14.37
CA ILE A 75 12.60 -3.41 -13.42
C ILE A 75 13.94 -2.88 -12.88
N PRO A 76 14.14 -1.56 -12.79
CA PRO A 76 15.40 -0.99 -12.31
C PRO A 76 15.71 -1.40 -10.85
N LEU A 77 17.00 -1.44 -10.55
CA LEU A 77 17.54 -1.77 -9.22
C LEU A 77 17.84 -0.50 -8.42
N MET A 78 17.50 -0.49 -7.14
CA MET A 78 17.74 0.64 -6.24
C MET A 78 19.23 1.05 -6.19
N GLU A 79 20.15 0.10 -6.29
CA GLU A 79 21.61 0.34 -6.25
C GLU A 79 22.12 1.23 -7.40
N LYS A 80 21.44 1.23 -8.54
CA LYS A 80 21.89 1.91 -9.78
C LYS A 80 21.23 3.26 -9.98
N ILE A 81 20.18 3.54 -9.22
CA ILE A 81 19.32 4.69 -9.42
C ILE A 81 19.59 5.72 -8.35
N LYS A 82 19.94 6.93 -8.78
CA LYS A 82 20.10 8.09 -7.90
C LYS A 82 18.74 8.70 -7.57
N LEU A 83 18.62 9.25 -6.37
CA LEU A 83 17.41 9.97 -5.95
C LEU A 83 17.11 11.16 -6.86
N SER A 84 18.13 11.91 -7.28
CA SER A 84 17.97 13.05 -8.19
C SER A 84 17.35 12.72 -9.55
N SER A 85 17.32 11.46 -9.96
CA SER A 85 16.78 11.06 -11.27
C SER A 85 15.26 10.98 -11.31
N TYR A 86 14.60 10.95 -10.14
CA TYR A 86 13.16 10.73 -10.02
C TYR A 86 12.50 11.77 -9.10
N ILE A 87 13.10 12.94 -8.97
CA ILE A 87 12.57 14.08 -8.21
C ILE A 87 12.38 15.21 -9.20
N ASP A 88 11.15 15.34 -9.67
CA ASP A 88 10.74 16.40 -10.60
C ASP A 88 9.95 17.51 -9.89
N ASP A 89 9.29 17.17 -8.77
CA ASP A 89 8.47 18.07 -7.97
C ASP A 89 9.05 18.30 -6.55
N PRO A 90 8.94 19.52 -5.97
CA PRO A 90 9.34 19.79 -4.59
C PRO A 90 8.65 18.92 -3.53
N HIS A 91 7.46 18.39 -3.83
CA HIS A 91 6.65 17.50 -3.01
C HIS A 91 6.57 16.09 -3.61
N GLN A 92 7.60 15.65 -4.35
CA GLN A 92 7.65 14.31 -4.93
C GLN A 92 7.32 13.23 -3.89
N LYS A 93 6.36 12.36 -4.25
CA LYS A 93 5.91 11.24 -3.43
C LYS A 93 6.44 9.92 -3.97
N PHE A 94 6.76 9.04 -3.04
CA PHE A 94 7.09 7.65 -3.30
C PHE A 94 6.28 6.77 -2.36
N TYR A 95 5.66 5.74 -2.91
CA TYR A 95 5.08 4.67 -2.13
C TYR A 95 6.14 3.60 -1.95
N TYR A 96 6.41 3.18 -0.72
CA TYR A 96 7.47 2.22 -0.42
C TYR A 96 6.89 0.97 0.22
N THR A 97 7.07 -0.19 -0.45
CA THR A 97 6.66 -1.49 0.07
C THR A 97 7.89 -2.28 0.49
N PHE A 98 7.98 -2.60 1.77
CA PHE A 98 9.03 -3.40 2.37
C PHE A 98 8.58 -4.85 2.54
N ASN A 99 9.48 -5.80 2.28
CA ASN A 99 9.27 -7.25 2.43
C ASN A 99 8.07 -7.79 1.65
N PHE A 100 8.28 -8.30 0.42
CA PHE A 100 7.17 -8.84 -0.38
C PHE A 100 6.46 -10.06 0.22
N ASP A 101 7.08 -10.82 1.13
CA ASP A 101 6.45 -11.97 1.77
C ASP A 101 5.48 -11.56 2.87
N ARG A 102 5.76 -10.44 3.53
CA ARG A 102 4.91 -9.81 4.55
C ARG A 102 4.98 -8.29 4.35
N PRO A 103 4.21 -7.76 3.38
CA PRO A 103 4.34 -6.38 2.96
C PRO A 103 4.07 -5.44 4.11
N PHE A 104 4.95 -4.45 4.21
CA PHE A 104 4.76 -3.33 5.11
C PHE A 104 5.00 -2.03 4.35
N ASP A 105 3.98 -1.18 4.35
CA ASP A 105 3.87 -0.09 3.40
C ASP A 105 4.08 1.26 4.08
N PHE A 106 4.77 2.14 3.35
CA PHE A 106 5.18 3.46 3.82
C PHE A 106 4.91 4.52 2.76
N HIS A 107 4.52 5.68 3.24
CA HIS A 107 4.42 6.91 2.47
C HIS A 107 5.70 7.72 2.65
N VAL A 108 6.41 7.99 1.56
CA VAL A 108 7.65 8.77 1.53
C VAL A 108 7.43 10.04 0.73
N GLU A 109 7.54 11.19 1.37
CA GLU A 109 7.34 12.51 0.75
C GLU A 109 8.62 13.34 0.84
N LEU A 110 9.04 13.96 -0.27
CA LEU A 110 10.05 15.01 -0.23
C LEU A 110 9.46 16.26 0.44
N ARG A 111 10.02 16.65 1.59
CA ARG A 111 9.54 17.80 2.36
C ARG A 111 10.34 19.06 2.11
N GLN A 112 11.64 18.92 1.89
CA GLN A 112 12.54 20.05 1.81
C GLN A 112 13.81 19.69 1.03
N ILE A 113 14.28 20.63 0.22
CA ILE A 113 15.59 20.59 -0.42
C ILE A 113 16.51 21.59 0.30
N ILE A 114 17.60 21.10 0.88
CA ILE A 114 18.57 21.91 1.62
C ILE A 114 19.83 22.04 0.78
N LEU A 115 20.26 23.27 0.49
CA LEU A 115 21.41 23.52 -0.39
C LEU A 115 22.77 23.36 0.29
N ASN A 116 22.80 23.48 1.62
CA ASN A 116 24.02 23.48 2.41
C ASN A 116 24.05 22.27 3.35
N GLU A 117 25.11 21.48 3.26
CA GLU A 117 25.34 20.37 4.18
C GLU A 117 25.71 20.89 5.57
N THR A 118 25.19 20.26 6.62
CA THR A 118 25.65 20.50 7.98
C THR A 118 27.12 20.06 8.10
N PRO A 119 28.05 20.97 8.49
CA PRO A 119 29.47 20.63 8.63
C PRO A 119 29.68 19.48 9.62
N GLY A 120 30.40 18.43 9.20
CA GLY A 120 30.72 17.28 10.05
C GLY A 120 29.64 16.20 10.15
N ALA A 121 28.50 16.36 9.48
CA ALA A 121 27.47 15.32 9.42
C ALA A 121 27.75 14.29 8.31
N THR A 122 27.45 13.02 8.58
CA THR A 122 27.47 11.93 7.60
C THR A 122 26.04 11.61 7.19
N TYR A 123 25.81 11.42 5.89
CA TYR A 123 24.51 11.12 5.31
C TYR A 123 24.50 9.70 4.70
N PRO A 124 23.38 8.96 4.74
CA PRO A 124 22.05 9.36 5.22
C PRO A 124 21.98 9.62 6.72
N LEU A 125 21.17 10.59 7.14
CA LEU A 125 21.02 10.97 8.56
C LEU A 125 19.54 11.04 8.94
N VAL A 126 19.15 10.32 9.99
CA VAL A 126 17.82 10.43 10.59
C VAL A 126 17.79 11.66 11.48
N VAL A 127 17.11 12.73 11.05
CA VAL A 127 17.07 14.01 11.79
C VAL A 127 15.95 14.08 12.81
N ARG A 128 14.87 13.32 12.59
CA ARG A 128 13.74 13.25 13.52
C ARG A 128 13.13 11.86 13.51
N SER A 129 12.74 11.39 14.68
CA SER A 129 11.91 10.18 14.85
C SER A 129 10.76 10.51 15.80
N ALA A 130 9.54 10.21 15.36
CA ALA A 130 8.32 10.38 16.14
C ALA A 130 7.55 9.06 16.18
N GLY A 131 7.05 8.66 17.34
CA GLY A 131 6.37 7.39 17.54
C GLY A 131 7.30 6.17 17.53
N GLU A 132 6.83 5.07 18.12
CA GLU A 132 7.52 3.79 18.14
C GLU A 132 7.20 3.02 16.85
N ALA A 133 8.22 2.45 16.19
CA ALA A 133 7.99 1.65 15.01
C ALA A 133 7.26 0.35 15.40
N PRO A 134 6.17 -0.02 14.71
CA PRO A 134 5.41 -1.23 15.03
C PRO A 134 6.27 -2.48 14.84
N LYS A 135 5.93 -3.58 15.53
CA LYS A 135 6.68 -4.84 15.40
C LYS A 135 6.33 -5.51 14.07
N GLN A 136 7.33 -5.65 13.20
CA GLN A 136 7.18 -6.20 11.85
C GLN A 136 6.70 -7.66 11.82
N PHE A 137 7.06 -8.41 12.85
CA PHE A 137 6.57 -9.75 13.10
C PHE A 137 5.82 -9.69 14.41
N GLY A 138 4.49 -9.56 14.35
CA GLY A 138 3.67 -9.87 15.52
C GLY A 138 4.17 -11.21 16.05
N ASN A 139 4.38 -11.31 17.37
CA ASN A 139 4.57 -12.61 17.99
C ASN A 139 3.41 -13.46 17.47
N VAL A 140 3.71 -14.40 16.56
CA VAL A 140 2.79 -15.49 16.30
C VAL A 140 2.67 -16.10 17.68
N PHE A 141 1.54 -15.84 18.35
CA PHE A 141 1.22 -16.55 19.56
C PHE A 141 1.19 -18.00 19.10
N ASN A 142 2.29 -18.70 19.35
CA ASN A 142 2.38 -20.12 19.11
C ASN A 142 1.71 -20.73 20.34
N PRO A 143 0.44 -21.15 20.27
CA PRO A 143 -0.20 -21.76 21.43
C PRO A 143 0.55 -23.01 21.92
N ALA A 144 1.45 -23.57 21.09
CA ALA A 144 2.32 -24.68 21.46
C ALA A 144 3.50 -24.32 22.38
N ALA A 145 3.67 -23.06 22.79
CA ALA A 145 4.67 -22.65 23.78
C ALA A 145 4.07 -22.14 25.10
N ALA A 146 2.76 -22.25 25.28
CA ALA A 146 2.19 -22.27 26.62
C ALA A 146 2.56 -23.62 27.24
N ALA A 147 3.30 -23.61 28.34
CA ALA A 147 3.36 -24.77 29.22
C ALA A 147 1.91 -25.19 29.53
N PRO A 148 1.63 -26.49 29.74
CA PRO A 148 0.30 -26.91 30.16
C PRO A 148 0.09 -26.36 31.59
N ASP A 149 -0.49 -25.16 31.70
CA ASP A 149 -1.12 -24.75 32.95
C ASP A 149 -2.32 -25.68 33.14
N GLU A 150 -2.33 -26.34 34.30
CA GLU A 150 -3.28 -27.38 34.74
C GLU A 150 -4.72 -26.86 34.95
N ASP A 151 -5.09 -25.73 34.34
CA ASP A 151 -6.38 -25.05 34.54
C ASP A 151 -7.43 -25.33 33.44
N LEU A 152 -7.10 -26.19 32.46
CA LEU A 152 -8.04 -26.59 31.39
C LEU A 152 -8.90 -27.83 31.74
N ASP A 153 -8.85 -28.34 32.98
CA ASP A 153 -9.72 -29.44 33.42
C ASP A 153 -11.16 -28.99 33.71
N PHE A 154 -11.41 -27.68 33.90
CA PHE A 154 -12.75 -27.17 34.22
C PHE A 154 -13.72 -27.19 33.03
N LEU A 155 -13.22 -27.09 31.80
CA LEU A 155 -14.06 -27.08 30.59
C LEU A 155 -14.45 -28.48 30.09
N ASN A 156 -13.79 -29.54 30.59
CA ASN A 156 -14.13 -30.91 30.21
C ASN A 156 -15.29 -31.48 31.05
N GLU A 157 -15.59 -30.87 32.21
CA GLU A 157 -16.65 -31.34 33.12
C GLU A 157 -18.05 -30.76 32.79
N MET A 158 -18.15 -29.80 31.86
CA MET A 158 -19.44 -29.31 31.33
C MET A 158 -19.87 -29.99 30.02
N LEU A 159 -19.16 -31.02 29.57
CA LEU A 159 -19.50 -31.72 28.32
C LEU A 159 -20.49 -32.87 28.59
N TYR A 160 -21.77 -32.56 28.35
CA TYR A 160 -22.86 -33.49 28.01
C TYR A 160 -23.19 -34.61 29.02
N ASN A 161 -24.23 -34.37 29.83
CA ASN A 161 -25.01 -35.46 30.42
C ASN A 161 -26.08 -35.92 29.40
N PRO A 162 -26.01 -37.14 28.83
CA PRO A 162 -26.96 -37.61 27.84
C PRO A 162 -28.36 -37.98 28.41
N GLU A 163 -28.62 -37.73 29.69
CA GLU A 163 -29.91 -38.05 30.34
C GLU A 163 -30.93 -36.90 30.39
N GLU A 164 -30.62 -35.70 29.89
CA GLU A 164 -31.56 -34.55 29.92
C GLU A 164 -32.12 -34.14 28.54
N THR A 165 -32.21 -35.07 27.58
CA THR A 165 -32.87 -34.82 26.28
C THR A 165 -34.36 -35.21 26.22
N GLU A 166 -35.00 -35.51 27.35
CA GLU A 166 -36.42 -35.91 27.40
C GLU A 166 -37.36 -34.79 27.87
N ASP A 167 -37.30 -33.57 27.31
CA ASP A 167 -38.47 -32.68 27.33
C ASP A 167 -38.36 -31.53 26.31
N PHE A 168 -38.47 -31.85 25.03
CA PHE A 168 -38.98 -30.85 24.09
C PHE A 168 -40.05 -31.49 23.21
N SER A 169 -41.28 -31.31 23.68
CA SER A 169 -42.52 -31.76 23.08
C SER A 169 -42.61 -31.40 21.59
N GLU A 170 -42.82 -32.45 20.82
CA GLU A 170 -43.50 -32.53 19.53
C GLU A 170 -44.58 -31.45 19.33
N VAL A 171 -44.27 -30.42 18.54
CA VAL A 171 -45.30 -29.58 17.92
C VAL A 171 -45.58 -30.17 16.54
N THR A 172 -46.68 -30.90 16.47
CA THR A 172 -47.27 -31.42 15.24
C THR A 172 -47.94 -30.29 14.44
N ASP A 173 -47.64 -30.30 13.15
CA ASP A 173 -48.58 -30.17 12.03
C ASP A 173 -49.71 -29.12 12.13
N THR A 174 -49.60 -28.08 11.30
CA THR A 174 -50.80 -27.52 10.67
C THR A 174 -50.46 -26.87 9.33
N GLY A 175 -50.85 -27.56 8.25
CA GLY A 175 -51.68 -26.95 7.22
C GLY A 175 -50.99 -26.13 6.12
N ILE A 176 -50.67 -26.84 5.04
CA ILE A 176 -50.88 -26.47 3.63
C ILE A 176 -51.83 -25.27 3.43
N ASP A 177 -51.41 -24.26 2.65
CA ASP A 177 -52.15 -23.76 1.49
C ASP A 177 -51.24 -22.82 0.66
N ASP A 178 -50.76 -23.36 -0.46
CA ASP A 178 -50.23 -22.64 -1.61
C ASP A 178 -51.44 -22.31 -2.51
N PRO A 179 -51.53 -21.06 -3.01
CA PRO A 179 -51.86 -20.96 -4.42
C PRO A 179 -51.02 -19.90 -5.15
N GLU A 180 -50.33 -20.37 -6.18
CA GLU A 180 -50.27 -19.82 -7.55
C GLU A 180 -50.62 -18.33 -7.73
N GLU A 181 -49.64 -17.54 -8.19
CA GLU A 181 -49.89 -16.46 -9.16
C GLU A 181 -48.81 -16.52 -10.27
N GLU A 182 -49.15 -17.18 -11.39
CA GLU A 182 -48.60 -16.85 -12.71
C GLU A 182 -49.69 -16.17 -13.56
N LYS A 183 -49.40 -14.94 -13.99
CA LYS A 183 -49.51 -14.40 -15.37
C LYS A 183 -49.71 -12.88 -15.35
N LYS A 184 -48.84 -12.14 -16.06
CA LYS A 184 -49.13 -11.61 -17.41
C LYS A 184 -47.96 -10.82 -18.01
N GLU A 185 -47.92 -10.91 -19.34
CA GLU A 185 -47.05 -10.26 -20.32
C GLU A 185 -47.27 -8.74 -20.44
N ASP A 186 -46.22 -8.03 -20.87
CA ASP A 186 -46.11 -7.03 -21.96
C ASP A 186 -44.65 -6.51 -21.87
N GLY A 187 -43.82 -6.34 -22.90
CA GLY A 187 -44.03 -5.98 -24.29
C GLY A 187 -43.21 -4.70 -24.57
N GLU A 188 -42.34 -4.73 -25.60
CA GLU A 188 -41.65 -3.60 -26.28
C GLU A 188 -40.35 -3.08 -25.60
N GLU A 189 -39.15 -3.34 -26.14
CA GLU A 189 -38.48 -2.72 -27.33
C GLU A 189 -38.24 -1.21 -27.16
N ASP A 190 -37.02 -0.83 -26.75
CA ASP A 190 -36.49 0.52 -26.96
C ASP A 190 -35.06 0.47 -27.52
N GLU A 191 -35.04 0.69 -28.83
CA GLU A 191 -33.92 0.92 -29.74
C GLU A 191 -33.26 2.27 -29.45
N PHE A 192 -32.12 2.29 -28.76
CA PHE A 192 -31.31 3.50 -28.63
C PHE A 192 -30.36 3.63 -29.83
N GLY A 193 -30.83 4.30 -30.86
CA GLY A 193 -30.03 4.78 -31.99
C GLY A 193 -29.16 5.97 -31.58
N PHE A 194 -27.85 5.87 -31.86
CA PHE A 194 -26.99 7.04 -32.00
C PHE A 194 -26.76 7.25 -33.49
N GLY A 195 -27.46 8.26 -34.03
CA GLY A 195 -27.31 8.74 -35.39
C GLY A 195 -26.01 9.50 -35.58
N ASP A 196 -25.30 9.11 -36.63
CA ASP A 196 -24.35 9.94 -37.37
C ASP A 196 -25.09 11.08 -38.09
N ASP A 197 -24.37 12.18 -38.30
CA ASP A 197 -24.46 13.17 -39.39
C ASP A 197 -24.52 14.66 -38.97
N ASP A 198 -23.91 15.47 -39.85
CA ASP A 198 -23.88 16.94 -39.95
C ASP A 198 -22.77 17.63 -39.12
N GLY A 199 -21.64 18.11 -39.66
CA GLY A 199 -21.46 18.79 -40.93
C GLY A 199 -21.48 20.31 -40.73
N PHE A 200 -20.32 20.92 -40.42
CA PHE A 200 -20.11 22.36 -40.55
C PHE A 200 -18.65 22.64 -40.98
N GLU A 201 -18.49 23.01 -42.25
CA GLU A 201 -17.32 23.71 -42.80
C GLU A 201 -17.56 25.23 -42.80
N ASP A 202 -16.45 25.96 -42.96
CA ASP A 202 -16.27 27.39 -43.31
C ASP A 202 -16.46 28.46 -42.21
N ASP A 203 -15.64 29.51 -42.10
CA ASP A 203 -14.45 29.99 -42.82
C ASP A 203 -13.80 31.12 -41.96
N GLU A 204 -12.63 31.59 -42.39
CA GLU A 204 -11.99 32.90 -42.14
C GLU A 204 -10.88 33.05 -41.07
N LYS A 205 -9.65 32.92 -41.59
CA LYS A 205 -8.55 33.92 -41.57
C LYS A 205 -8.19 34.62 -40.25
N SER A 206 -6.95 34.37 -39.83
CA SER A 206 -5.95 35.45 -39.69
C SER A 206 -4.55 34.90 -39.82
N GLY A 207 -3.81 35.38 -40.82
CA GLY A 207 -2.43 34.95 -41.08
C GLY A 207 -1.41 35.68 -40.22
N ARG A 208 -0.24 35.05 -40.08
CA ARG A 208 1.05 35.73 -40.24
C ARG A 208 2.17 34.70 -40.37
N GLY A 209 2.74 34.61 -41.56
CA GLY A 209 4.11 34.17 -41.74
C GLY A 209 5.07 35.36 -41.60
N GLY A 210 6.37 35.05 -41.54
CA GLY A 210 7.42 35.98 -41.93
C GLY A 210 8.33 36.44 -40.80
N ASP A 211 9.51 35.81 -40.78
CA ASP A 211 10.85 36.41 -40.69
C ASP A 211 11.01 37.80 -40.05
N TYR A 212 11.89 37.89 -39.04
CA TYR A 212 13.10 38.73 -39.01
C TYR A 212 13.97 38.35 -37.80
#